data_AF-A0A8B9HTL1-F1
#
_entry.id   AF-A0A8B9HTL1-F1
#
_cell.length_a   1.000
_cell.length_b   1.000
_cell.length_c   1.000
_cell.angle_alpha   90.00
_cell.angle_beta   90.00
_cell.angle_gamma   90.00
#
_symmetry.space_group_name_H-M   'P 1'
#
loop_
_entity.id
_entity.type
_entity.pdbx_description
1 polymer ?
#
loop_
_entity_poly.entity_id
_entity_poly.type
_entity_poly.pdbx_seq_one_letter_code
_entity_poly.pdbx_strand_id
1 'polypeptide(L)'
;MSPKITVELLRQLRQAMKNSKHITEPLQAYIIPSGDAHQSEYIAPCDCRREFICGFNGSAGTAIVTEQHAAMWTDGRYFLQASQQMDNNWTLMKMGMVNINATVGKHCGGLCRIFLLGF
;
A
#
# COMPACT_ATOMS: atom_id res chain seq x y z
N MET A 1 3.59 21.39 -2.27
CA MET A 1 4.56 20.26 -2.31
C MET A 1 4.23 19.44 -3.53
N SER A 2 5.19 19.13 -4.40
CA SER A 2 4.90 18.30 -5.58
C SER A 2 4.66 16.86 -5.13
N PRO A 3 3.61 16.17 -5.62
CA PRO A 3 3.39 14.77 -5.30
C PRO A 3 4.56 13.91 -5.80
N LYS A 4 4.84 12.82 -5.09
CA LYS A 4 5.91 11.88 -5.45
C LYS A 4 5.50 11.10 -6.69
N ILE A 5 6.37 11.05 -7.71
CA ILE A 5 6.14 10.21 -8.90
C ILE A 5 6.44 8.75 -8.53
N THR A 6 5.43 7.89 -8.54
CA THR A 6 5.51 6.50 -8.06
C THR A 6 5.45 5.43 -9.17
N VAL A 7 5.33 5.85 -10.44
CA VAL A 7 5.17 4.94 -11.60
C VAL A 7 6.24 3.84 -11.63
N GLU A 8 7.51 4.23 -11.52
CA GLU A 8 8.63 3.29 -11.60
C GLU A 8 8.72 2.39 -10.36
N LEU A 9 8.42 2.92 -9.18
CA LEU A 9 8.38 2.15 -7.94
C LEU A 9 7.27 1.09 -7.96
N LEU A 10 6.08 1.45 -8.43
CA LEU A 10 4.97 0.51 -8.60
C LEU A 10 5.30 -0.56 -9.64
N ARG A 11 5.99 -0.20 -10.74
CA ARG A 11 6.46 -1.16 -11.75
C ARG A 11 7.42 -2.19 -11.14
N GLN A 12 8.40 -1.73 -10.37
CA GLN A 12 9.38 -2.60 -9.70
C GLN A 12 8.72 -3.51 -8.67
N LEU A 13 7.80 -2.97 -7.86
CA LEU A 13 7.06 -3.75 -6.88
C LEU A 13 6.21 -4.84 -7.55
N ARG A 14 5.48 -4.52 -8.62
CA ARG A 14 4.70 -5.50 -9.38
C ARG A 14 5.57 -6.57 -10.04
N GLN A 15 6.79 -6.24 -10.45
CA GLN A 15 7.75 -7.22 -10.93
C GLN A 15 8.24 -8.13 -9.79
N ALA A 16 8.53 -7.57 -8.60
CA ALA A 16 8.89 -8.34 -7.42
C ALA A 16 7.77 -9.29 -6.95
N MET A 17 6.51 -8.84 -7.05
CA MET A 17 5.29 -9.64 -6.79
C MET A 17 5.11 -10.82 -7.75
N LYS A 18 5.91 -10.93 -8.82
CA LYS A 18 5.89 -12.07 -9.77
C LYS A 18 7.21 -12.84 -9.80
N ASN A 19 8.21 -12.40 -9.04
CA ASN A 19 9.56 -12.94 -9.11
C ASN A 19 9.66 -14.26 -8.33
N SER A 20 9.92 -15.35 -9.04
CA SER A 20 10.02 -16.71 -8.47
C SER A 20 11.15 -16.88 -7.44
N LYS A 21 12.09 -15.93 -7.36
CA LYS A 21 13.13 -15.91 -6.30
C LYS A 21 12.54 -15.67 -4.90
N HIS A 22 11.43 -14.93 -4.81
CA HIS A 22 10.86 -14.51 -3.53
C HIS A 22 9.57 -15.24 -3.17
N ILE A 23 8.88 -15.79 -4.16
CA ILE A 23 7.55 -16.38 -4.03
C ILE A 23 7.43 -17.59 -4.96
N THR A 24 6.76 -18.65 -4.51
CA THR A 24 6.55 -19.85 -5.33
C THR A 24 5.52 -19.63 -6.44
N GLU A 25 4.57 -18.73 -6.23
CA GLU A 25 3.51 -18.37 -7.17
C GLU A 25 3.31 -16.86 -7.15
N PRO A 26 2.91 -16.23 -8.28
CA PRO A 26 2.65 -14.80 -8.36
C PRO A 26 1.64 -14.30 -7.32
N LEU A 27 1.92 -13.15 -6.72
CA LEU A 27 1.02 -12.45 -5.81
C LEU A 27 0.10 -11.52 -6.60
N GLN A 28 -1.19 -11.57 -6.32
CA GLN A 28 -2.16 -10.66 -6.95
C GLN A 28 -2.29 -9.34 -6.18
N ALA A 29 -2.00 -9.36 -4.87
CA ALA A 29 -2.03 -8.19 -4.00
C ALA A 29 -0.92 -8.22 -2.94
N TYR A 30 -0.43 -7.03 -2.61
CA TYR A 30 0.61 -6.81 -1.62
C TYR A 30 0.17 -5.70 -0.66
N ILE A 31 0.14 -6.01 0.64
CA ILE A 31 -0.34 -5.12 1.69
C ILE A 31 0.87 -4.57 2.47
N ILE A 32 0.90 -3.24 2.61
CA ILE A 32 1.96 -2.47 3.23
C ILE A 32 1.36 -1.67 4.39
N PRO A 33 1.42 -2.20 5.63
CA PRO A 33 0.98 -1.47 6.82
C PRO A 33 1.93 -0.32 7.16
N SER A 34 1.48 0.58 8.05
CA SER A 34 2.34 1.61 8.66
C SER A 34 3.33 1.06 9.68
N GLY A 35 3.01 -0.06 10.35
CA GLY A 35 3.78 -0.58 11.47
C GLY A 35 5.08 -1.27 11.06
N ASP A 36 6.01 -1.35 12.00
CA ASP A 36 7.20 -2.21 11.93
C ASP A 36 6.88 -3.61 12.50
N ALA A 37 7.90 -4.46 12.58
CA ALA A 37 7.76 -5.83 13.10
C ALA A 37 7.45 -5.89 14.61
N HIS A 38 7.62 -4.79 15.34
CA HIS A 38 7.48 -4.74 16.80
C HIS A 38 6.28 -3.92 17.25
N GLN A 39 5.45 -3.44 16.31
CA GLN A 39 4.32 -2.56 16.59
C GLN A 39 4.76 -1.30 17.36
N SER A 40 5.92 -0.76 17.01
CA SER A 40 6.45 0.45 17.63
C SER A 40 5.49 1.63 17.42
N GLU A 41 5.39 2.48 18.43
CA GLU A 41 4.59 3.71 18.35
C GLU A 41 5.17 4.70 17.33
N TYR A 42 6.50 4.78 17.27
CA TYR A 42 7.25 5.60 16.31
C TYR A 42 8.09 4.70 15.43
N ILE A 43 7.89 4.83 14.12
CA ILE A 43 8.53 3.98 13.13
C ILE A 43 9.87 4.60 12.72
N ALA A 44 10.92 3.77 12.71
CA ALA A 44 12.22 4.19 12.22
C ALA A 44 12.16 4.51 10.71
N PRO A 45 12.96 5.47 10.20
CA PRO A 45 12.93 5.82 8.77
C PRO A 45 13.15 4.64 7.82
N CYS A 46 13.89 3.61 8.24
CA CYS A 46 14.08 2.38 7.47
C CYS A 46 12.81 1.54 7.30
N ASP A 47 11.85 1.66 8.22
CA ASP A 47 10.60 0.91 8.22
C ASP A 47 9.40 1.72 7.71
N CYS A 48 9.61 2.97 7.30
CA CYS A 48 8.63 3.81 6.60
C CYS A 48 8.36 3.34 5.15
N ARG A 49 8.13 2.04 4.96
CA ARG A 49 7.91 1.36 3.66
C ARG A 49 6.73 1.93 2.90
N ARG A 50 5.67 2.27 3.64
CA ARG A 50 4.48 2.90 3.09
C ARG A 50 4.82 4.26 2.49
N GLU A 51 5.46 5.15 3.24
CA GLU A 51 5.91 6.45 2.74
C GLU A 51 6.85 6.29 1.53
N PHE A 52 7.74 5.30 1.57
CA PHE A 52 8.62 4.99 0.46
C PHE A 52 7.83 4.66 -0.83
N ILE A 53 6.80 3.82 -0.78
CA ILE A 53 6.10 3.41 -2.00
C ILE A 53 5.11 4.46 -2.53
N CYS A 54 4.42 5.18 -1.65
CA CYS A 54 3.28 6.05 -2.04
C CYS A 54 3.55 7.55 -1.90
N GLY A 55 4.60 7.95 -1.16
CA GLY A 55 4.90 9.35 -0.85
C GLY A 55 4.07 9.95 0.29
N PHE A 56 3.08 9.24 0.84
CA PHE A 56 2.30 9.71 1.98
C PHE A 56 3.03 9.45 3.31
N ASN A 57 3.25 10.51 4.09
CA ASN A 57 4.04 10.48 5.33
C ASN A 57 3.21 10.67 6.62
N GLY A 58 1.88 10.50 6.58
CA GLY A 58 1.05 10.55 7.80
C GLY A 58 1.29 9.34 8.72
N SER A 59 1.02 9.44 10.02
CA SER A 59 1.36 8.34 10.95
C SER A 59 0.54 7.06 10.70
N ALA A 60 -0.72 7.19 10.27
CA ALA A 60 -1.64 6.07 10.13
C ALA A 60 -2.07 5.84 8.67
N GLY A 61 -1.97 4.59 8.22
CA GLY A 61 -2.53 4.16 6.94
C GLY A 61 -2.11 2.75 6.54
N THR A 62 -2.69 2.27 5.45
CA THR A 62 -2.33 0.97 4.85
C THR A 62 -2.40 1.10 3.34
N ALA A 63 -1.28 0.83 2.68
CA ALA A 63 -1.24 0.76 1.23
C ALA A 63 -1.52 -0.67 0.77
N ILE A 64 -2.27 -0.81 -0.31
CA ILE A 64 -2.40 -2.07 -1.05
C ILE A 64 -2.03 -1.81 -2.49
N VAL A 65 -1.13 -2.64 -3.01
CA VAL A 65 -0.78 -2.66 -4.41
C VAL A 65 -1.25 -3.98 -5.01
N THR A 66 -2.03 -3.88 -6.07
CA THR A 66 -2.45 -5.00 -6.92
C THR A 66 -1.73 -4.91 -8.25
N GLU A 67 -1.94 -5.92 -9.11
CA GLU A 67 -1.37 -5.92 -10.46
C GLU A 67 -1.73 -4.67 -11.28
N GLN A 68 -2.91 -4.10 -11.06
CA GLN A 68 -3.43 -2.99 -11.86
C GLN A 68 -3.64 -1.70 -11.05
N HIS A 69 -4.02 -1.81 -9.78
CA HIS A 69 -4.43 -0.67 -8.96
C HIS A 69 -3.51 -0.53 -7.74
N ALA A 70 -3.31 0.70 -7.27
CA ALA A 70 -2.73 1.00 -5.97
C ALA A 70 -3.74 1.83 -5.16
N ALA A 71 -3.96 1.44 -3.92
CA ALA A 71 -4.93 2.08 -3.04
C ALA A 71 -4.31 2.35 -1.66
N MET A 72 -4.68 3.47 -1.05
CA MET A 72 -4.20 3.90 0.25
C MET A 72 -5.36 4.14 1.19
N TRP A 73 -5.44 3.40 2.29
CA TRP A 73 -6.36 3.67 3.38
C TRP A 73 -5.71 4.58 4.39
N THR A 74 -6.44 5.59 4.83
CA THR A 74 -6.07 6.41 5.99
C THR A 74 -7.32 6.90 6.69
N ASP A 75 -7.16 7.51 7.86
CA ASP A 75 -8.24 8.10 8.64
C ASP A 75 -8.53 9.55 8.25
N GLY A 76 -9.64 10.09 8.78
CA GLY A 76 -10.14 11.43 8.42
C GLY A 76 -9.17 12.58 8.67
N ARG A 77 -8.19 12.42 9.57
CA ARG A 77 -7.18 13.45 9.85
C ARG A 77 -6.27 13.70 8.65
N TYR A 78 -6.12 12.70 7.78
CA TYR A 78 -5.10 12.70 6.72
C TYR A 78 -5.66 12.74 5.29
N PHE A 79 -6.97 12.85 5.09
CA PHE A 79 -7.56 12.84 3.73
C PHE A 79 -6.99 13.94 2.82
N LEU A 80 -6.89 15.17 3.33
CA LEU A 80 -6.35 16.30 2.57
C LEU A 80 -4.86 16.11 2.27
N GLN A 81 -4.09 15.67 3.27
CA GLN A 81 -2.65 15.43 3.14
C GLN A 81 -2.36 14.33 2.12
N ALA A 82 -3.06 13.19 2.21
CA ALA A 82 -2.90 12.07 1.28
C ALA A 82 -3.23 12.50 -0.16
N SER A 83 -4.31 13.26 -0.36
CA SER A 83 -4.69 13.76 -1.68
C SER A 83 -3.67 14.72 -2.30
N GLN A 84 -2.85 15.40 -1.49
CA GLN A 84 -1.83 16.33 -1.97
C GLN A 84 -0.46 15.68 -2.19
N GLN A 85 -0.16 14.60 -1.45
CA GLN A 85 1.15 13.95 -1.47
C GLN A 85 1.23 12.79 -2.47
N MET A 86 0.10 12.11 -2.72
CA MET A 86 0.04 10.98 -3.64
C MET A 86 -0.16 11.45 -5.09
N ASP A 87 0.40 10.71 -6.04
CA ASP A 87 0.15 10.92 -7.46
C ASP A 87 -1.15 10.23 -7.93
N ASN A 88 -1.49 10.41 -9.20
CA ASN A 88 -2.71 9.86 -9.81
C ASN A 88 -2.72 8.33 -9.94
N ASN A 89 -1.64 7.63 -9.59
CA ASN A 89 -1.61 6.17 -9.59
C ASN A 89 -2.26 5.57 -8.34
N TRP A 90 -2.47 6.39 -7.30
CA TRP A 90 -3.04 5.97 -6.03
C TRP A 90 -4.50 6.38 -5.88
N THR A 91 -5.32 5.44 -5.45
CA THR A 91 -6.71 5.71 -5.04
C THR A 91 -6.75 5.91 -3.53
N LEU A 92 -7.15 7.10 -3.09
CA LEU A 92 -7.38 7.38 -1.67
C LEU A 92 -8.67 6.71 -1.20
N MET A 93 -8.55 5.82 -0.23
CA MET A 93 -9.66 5.12 0.42
C MET A 93 -9.89 5.69 1.82
N LYS A 94 -11.10 6.17 2.07
CA LYS A 94 -11.49 6.77 3.35
C LYS A 94 -11.87 5.66 4.34
N MET A 95 -11.09 5.49 5.41
CA MET A 95 -11.46 4.56 6.49
C MET A 95 -12.83 4.93 7.07
N GLY A 96 -13.66 3.91 7.34
CA GLY A 96 -15.04 4.06 7.81
C GLY A 96 -16.09 3.95 6.69
N MET A 97 -15.71 4.09 5.42
CA MET A 97 -16.64 3.94 4.28
C MET A 97 -16.48 2.63 3.51
N VAL A 98 -15.25 2.11 3.37
CA VAL A 98 -14.95 0.89 2.61
C VAL A 98 -13.96 0.02 3.37
N ASN A 99 -14.33 -1.25 3.59
CA ASN A 99 -13.46 -2.23 4.26
C ASN A 99 -12.34 -2.68 3.30
N ILE A 100 -11.13 -2.80 3.84
CA ILE A 100 -9.93 -3.26 3.14
C ILE A 100 -10.14 -4.64 2.50
N ASN A 101 -10.77 -5.57 3.24
CA ASN A 101 -11.06 -6.93 2.79
C ASN A 101 -12.06 -6.94 1.63
N ALA A 102 -13.03 -6.02 1.65
CA ALA A 102 -14.01 -5.89 0.58
C ALA A 102 -13.38 -5.37 -0.73
N THR A 103 -12.29 -4.61 -0.65
CA THR A 103 -11.62 -4.09 -1.85
C THR A 103 -10.73 -5.14 -2.49
N VAL A 104 -9.99 -5.90 -1.67
CA VAL A 104 -9.16 -7.01 -2.16
C VAL A 104 -10.04 -8.09 -2.78
N GLY A 105 -11.17 -8.45 -2.17
CA GLY A 105 -12.11 -9.43 -2.74
C GLY A 105 -12.85 -8.96 -4.00
N LYS A 106 -12.95 -7.63 -4.24
CA LYS A 106 -13.55 -7.08 -5.47
C LYS A 106 -12.55 -6.99 -6.62
N HIS A 107 -11.27 -6.72 -6.33
CA HIS A 107 -10.24 -6.52 -7.34
C HIS A 107 -9.44 -7.79 -7.66
N CYS A 108 -9.42 -8.77 -6.76
CA CYS A 108 -8.98 -10.12 -7.05
C CYS A 108 -10.18 -11.05 -7.24
N GLY A 109 -10.35 -11.68 -8.40
CA GLY A 109 -11.29 -12.78 -8.55
C GLY A 109 -10.81 -14.02 -7.77
N GLY A 110 -11.65 -14.59 -6.91
CA GLY A 110 -11.40 -15.90 -6.27
C GLY A 110 -10.24 -15.93 -5.26
N LEU A 111 -9.58 -17.09 -5.13
CA LEU A 111 -8.43 -17.39 -4.24
C LEU A 111 -7.25 -16.43 -4.48
N CYS A 112 -7.36 -15.19 -3.99
CA CYS A 112 -6.31 -14.18 -4.12
C CYS A 112 -5.17 -14.50 -3.16
N ARG A 113 -3.97 -14.74 -3.69
CA ARG A 113 -2.74 -14.80 -2.88
C ARG A 113 -2.32 -13.38 -2.53
N ILE A 114 -2.51 -13.06 -1.26
CA ILE A 114 -2.21 -11.76 -0.67
C ILE A 114 -0.97 -11.95 0.20
N PHE A 115 0.04 -11.10 -0.01
CA PHE A 115 1.17 -11.04 0.91
C PHE A 115 1.01 -9.82 1.81
N LEU A 116 0.97 -10.08 3.12
CA LEU A 116 0.97 -9.05 4.16
C LEU A 116 2.38 -8.97 4.73
N LEU A 117 3.08 -7.85 4.49
CA LEU A 117 4.40 -7.65 5.09
C LEU A 117 4.20 -6.96 6.44
N GLY A 118 3.92 -7.75 7.49
CA GLY A 118 3.48 -7.20 8.77
C GLY A 118 3.49 -8.11 10.00
N PHE A 119 4.11 -9.30 9.97
CA PHE A 119 4.40 -10.11 11.15
C PHE A 119 5.67 -10.94 10.92
#